data_AF-L8HQJ9-F1
#
_entry.id   AF-L8HQJ9-F1
#
_cell.length_a   1.000
_cell.length_b   1.000
_cell.length_c   1.000
_cell.angle_alpha   90.00
_cell.angle_beta   90.00
_cell.angle_gamma   90.00
#
_symmetry.space_group_name_H-M   'P 1'
#
loop_
_entity.id
_entity.type
_entity.pdbx_description
1 polymer ?
#
loop_
_entity_poly.entity_id
_entity_poly.type
_entity_poly.pdbx_seq_one_letter_code
_entity_poly.pdbx_strand_id
1 'polypeptide(L)' 'KTNRAPFDLTEGESKLLSGFNAEYGVVPFSLFFIAECVNIIIINTFTTTLFLGAFYNPHTPELYTINFIIKTLLLVISFL' A
#
# COMPACT_ATOMS: atom_id res chain seq x y z
N LYS A 1 12.18 22.64 -17.20
CA LYS A 1 12.10 21.19 -17.50
C LYS A 1 11.64 20.51 -16.21
N THR A 2 10.36 20.65 -15.93
CA THR A 2 9.70 20.24 -14.68
C THR A 2 8.83 19.04 -15.01
N ASN A 3 9.39 17.85 -14.82
CA ASN A 3 8.65 16.59 -14.90
C ASN A 3 8.75 15.94 -13.51
N ARG A 4 8.04 16.52 -12.54
CA ARG A 4 7.87 15.93 -11.21
C ARG A 4 6.81 14.85 -11.35
N ALA A 5 7.23 13.59 -11.38
CA ALA A 5 6.38 12.49 -10.93
C ALA A 5 6.20 12.64 -9.40
N PRO A 6 5.00 12.41 -8.85
CA PRO A 6 4.65 12.86 -7.50
C PRO A 6 5.05 11.89 -6.37
N PHE A 7 5.75 10.81 -6.68
CA PHE A 7 6.26 9.84 -5.71
C PHE A 7 7.71 9.48 -6.04
N ASP A 8 8.63 10.33 -5.61
CA ASP A 8 10.05 10.00 -5.61
C ASP A 8 10.40 9.34 -4.26
N LEU A 9 9.94 8.09 -4.09
CA LEU A 9 10.35 7.23 -2.98
C LEU A 9 11.69 6.54 -3.25
N THR A 10 12.22 6.66 -4.48
CA THR A 10 13.56 6.19 -4.87
C THR A 10 14.69 7.10 -4.37
N GLU A 11 14.41 8.34 -3.95
CA GLU A 11 15.43 9.21 -3.34
C GLU A 11 15.79 8.79 -1.89
N GLY A 12 14.91 8.03 -1.21
CA GLY A 12 15.12 7.52 0.15
C GLY A 12 15.95 6.23 0.24
N GLU A 13 15.97 5.41 -0.80
CA GLU A 13 16.71 4.14 -0.80
C GLU A 13 18.23 4.35 -0.75
N SER A 14 18.75 5.37 -1.44
CA SER A 14 20.20 5.63 -1.51
C SER A 14 20.79 6.21 -0.21
N LYS A 15 19.97 6.91 0.60
CA LYS A 15 20.43 7.53 1.86
C LYS A 15 20.29 6.61 3.07
N LEU A 16 19.35 5.66 3.03
CA LEU A 16 19.17 4.65 4.07
C LEU A 16 20.12 3.45 3.92
N LEU A 17 20.49 3.06 2.69
CA LEU A 17 21.44 1.95 2.48
C LEU A 17 22.87 2.26 2.96
N SER A 18 23.27 3.54 2.93
CA SER A 18 24.64 3.96 3.30
C SER A 18 24.83 4.23 4.81
N GLY A 19 23.76 4.43 5.58
CA GLY A 19 23.85 4.82 7.00
C GLY A 19 23.41 3.74 7.99
N PHE A 20 22.48 2.86 7.62
CA PHE A 20 21.77 2.00 8.59
C PHE A 20 22.36 0.61 8.82
N ASN A 21 23.34 0.17 8.03
CA ASN A 21 23.96 -1.15 8.23
C ASN A 21 24.93 -1.18 9.43
N ALA A 22 25.21 -0.04 10.07
CA ALA A 22 26.27 0.10 11.07
C ALA A 22 25.81 0.01 12.54
N GLU A 23 24.54 0.32 12.88
CA GLU A 23 24.16 0.46 14.31
C GLU A 23 22.81 -0.13 14.73
N TYR A 24 21.89 -0.43 13.80
CA TYR A 24 20.56 -0.97 14.14
C TYR A 24 20.35 -2.27 13.37
N GLY A 25 20.31 -3.41 14.09
CA GLY A 25 20.11 -4.72 13.49
C GLY A 25 18.88 -4.79 12.57
N VAL A 26 18.89 -5.78 11.68
CA VAL A 26 17.93 -6.01 10.57
C VAL A 26 16.43 -5.90 10.95
N VAL A 27 16.09 -6.15 12.22
CA VAL A 27 14.71 -6.30 12.72
C VAL A 27 13.90 -4.99 12.79
N PRO A 28 14.33 -3.94 13.52
CA PRO A 28 13.62 -2.66 13.55
C PRO A 28 13.48 -1.97 12.18
N PHE A 29 14.46 -2.13 11.28
CA PHE A 29 14.37 -1.60 9.91
C PHE A 29 13.27 -2.29 9.09
N SER A 30 13.16 -3.61 9.19
CA SER A 30 12.10 -4.37 8.51
C SER A 30 10.70 -3.96 8.96
N LEU A 31 10.52 -3.58 10.23
CA LEU A 31 9.23 -3.12 10.75
C LEU A 31 8.79 -1.79 10.15
N PHE A 32 9.72 -0.85 9.88
CA PHE A 32 9.37 0.41 9.21
C PHE A 32 8.90 0.18 7.77
N PHE A 33 9.59 -0.69 7.02
CA PHE A 33 9.18 -1.04 5.66
C PHE A 33 7.79 -1.73 5.63
N ILE A 34 7.56 -2.69 6.53
CA ILE A 34 6.26 -3.36 6.64
C ILE A 34 5.17 -2.37 7.06
N ALA A 35 5.46 -1.44 7.98
CA ALA A 35 4.50 -0.44 8.42
C ALA A 35 4.05 0.48 7.27
N GLU A 36 4.95 0.87 6.38
CA GLU A 36 4.61 1.67 5.20
C GLU A 36 3.73 0.87 4.22
N CYS A 37 4.08 -0.39 3.93
CA CYS A 37 3.25 -1.26 3.10
C CYS A 37 1.84 -1.46 3.68
N VAL A 38 1.73 -1.64 5.00
CA VAL A 38 0.44 -1.77 5.69
C VAL A 38 -0.38 -0.48 5.58
N ASN A 39 0.25 0.69 5.72
CA ASN A 39 -0.45 1.96 5.61
C ASN A 39 -1.06 2.17 4.21
N ILE A 40 -0.33 1.81 3.16
CA ILE A 40 -0.82 1.84 1.77
C ILE A 40 -2.04 0.93 1.59
N ILE A 41 -2.01 -0.28 2.14
CA ILE A 41 -3.14 -1.22 2.07
C ILE A 41 -4.36 -0.68 2.82
N ILE A 42 -4.16 -0.09 4.01
CA ILE A 42 -5.24 0.48 4.83
C ILE A 42 -5.94 1.62 4.10
N ILE A 43 -5.17 2.58 3.57
CA ILE A 43 -5.73 3.74 2.86
C ILE A 43 -6.54 3.29 1.64
N ASN A 44 -6.03 2.30 0.88
CA ASN A 44 -6.73 1.75 -0.27
C ASN A 44 -8.01 0.99 0.13
N THR A 45 -7.98 0.23 1.22
CA THR A 45 -9.14 -0.49 1.75
C THR A 45 -10.24 0.48 2.21
N PHE A 46 -9.86 1.56 2.92
CA PHE A 46 -10.79 2.63 3.29
C PHE A 46 -11.37 3.33 2.07
N THR A 47 -10.55 3.63 1.07
CA THR A 47 -11.00 4.27 -0.17
C THR A 47 -11.97 3.38 -0.95
N THR A 48 -11.68 2.08 -1.08
CA THR A 48 -12.61 1.12 -1.70
C THR A 48 -13.94 1.06 -0.96
N THR A 49 -13.91 1.06 0.38
CA THR A 49 -15.12 0.95 1.20
C THR A 49 -15.99 2.21 1.10
N LEU A 50 -15.37 3.40 1.15
CA LEU A 50 -16.10 4.67 1.14
C LEU A 50 -16.61 5.07 -0.25
N PHE A 51 -15.82 4.83 -1.31
CA PHE A 51 -16.12 5.34 -2.66
C PHE A 51 -16.48 4.25 -3.68
N LEU A 52 -15.96 3.02 -3.54
CA LEU A 52 -16.16 1.94 -4.51
C LEU A 52 -16.83 0.70 -3.91
N GLY A 53 -17.81 0.90 -3.03
CA GLY A 53 -18.57 -0.18 -2.38
C GLY A 53 -18.95 -1.32 -3.34
N ALA A 54 -18.85 -2.56 -2.85
CA ALA A 54 -19.27 -3.75 -3.58
C ALA A 54 -20.77 -4.02 -3.35
N PHE A 55 -21.42 -4.62 -4.35
CA PHE A 55 -22.82 -5.02 -4.23
C PHE A 55 -22.94 -6.16 -3.22
N TYR A 56 -23.75 -5.96 -2.16
CA TYR A 56 -23.99 -6.98 -1.15
C TYR A 56 -25.26 -7.77 -1.48
N ASN A 57 -25.10 -9.06 -1.80
CA ASN A 57 -26.21 -9.99 -1.95
C ASN A 57 -26.25 -10.95 -0.74
N PRO A 58 -27.33 -10.97 0.06
CA PRO A 58 -27.46 -11.86 1.21
C PRO A 58 -27.39 -13.35 0.84
N HIS A 59 -27.80 -13.73 -0.38
CA HIS A 59 -27.79 -15.12 -0.84
C HIS A 59 -26.41 -15.59 -1.32
N THR A 60 -25.53 -14.66 -1.70
CA THR A 60 -24.18 -14.97 -2.23
C THR A 60 -23.14 -13.99 -1.68
N PRO A 61 -22.77 -14.10 -0.39
CA PRO A 61 -21.81 -13.19 0.24
C PRO A 61 -20.40 -13.27 -0.35
N GLU A 62 -20.04 -14.40 -0.97
CA GLU A 62 -18.74 -14.60 -1.61
C GLU A 62 -18.47 -13.59 -2.74
N LEU A 63 -19.50 -13.22 -3.50
CA LEU A 63 -19.39 -12.26 -4.60
C LEU A 63 -19.05 -10.85 -4.10
N TYR A 64 -19.54 -10.48 -2.93
CA TYR A 64 -19.18 -9.21 -2.30
C TYR A 64 -17.69 -9.19 -1.98
N THR A 65 -17.19 -10.24 -1.33
CA THR A 65 -15.78 -10.36 -0.94
C THR A 65 -14.85 -10.37 -2.16
N ILE A 66 -15.19 -11.12 -3.21
CA ILE A 66 -14.40 -11.18 -4.44
C ILE A 66 -14.33 -9.81 -5.12
N ASN A 67 -15.47 -9.13 -5.29
CA ASN A 67 -15.50 -7.81 -5.90
C ASN A 67 -14.75 -6.76 -5.07
N PHE A 68 -14.86 -6.85 -3.75
CA PHE A 68 -14.13 -5.97 -2.83
C PHE A 68 -12.61 -6.16 -2.94
N ILE A 69 -12.14 -7.42 -2.96
CA ILE A 69 -10.71 -7.75 -3.10
C ILE A 69 -10.17 -7.27 -4.45
N ILE A 70 -10.88 -7.53 -5.56
CA ILE A 70 -10.43 -7.13 -6.90
C ILE A 70 -10.29 -5.60 -6.99
N LYS A 71 -11.27 -4.84 -6.49
CA LYS A 71 -11.23 -3.37 -6.50
C LYS A 71 -10.08 -2.83 -5.66
N THR A 72 -9.87 -3.41 -4.47
CA THR A 72 -8.79 -3.01 -3.57
C THR A 72 -7.41 -3.34 -4.17
N LEU A 73 -7.26 -4.50 -4.80
CA LEU A 73 -6.03 -4.89 -5.49
C LEU A 73 -5.70 -3.95 -6.65
N LEU A 74 -6.71 -3.60 -7.46
CA LEU A 74 -6.54 -2.67 -8.58
C LEU A 74 -6.07 -1.30 -8.10
N LEU A 75 -6.65 -0.80 -7.01
CA LEU A 75 -6.21 0.45 -6.38
C LEU A 75 -4.77 0.35 -5.87
N VAL A 76 -4.42 -0.71 -5.15
CA VAL A 76 -3.06 -0.92 -4.64
C VAL A 76 -2.03 -0.95 -5.78
N ILE A 77 -2.32 -1.63 -6.90
CA ILE A 77 -1.44 -1.67 -8.07
C ILE A 77 -1.28 -0.29 -8.72
N SER A 78 -2.29 0.57 -8.67
CA SER A 78 -2.22 1.92 -9.24
C SER A 78 -1.42 2.90 -8.35
N PHE A 79 -1.27 2.62 -7.06
CA PHE A 79 -0.55 3.46 -6.10
C PHE A 79 0.89 3.01 -5.84
N LEU A 80 1.25 1.77 -6.22
CA LEU A 80 2.61 1.22 -6.19
C LEU A 80 3.37 1.61 -7.47
#